data_AF-A0A9D6DAT7-F1
#
_entry.id   AF-A0A9D6DAT7-F1
#
_cell.length_a   1.000
_cell.length_b   1.000
_cell.length_c   1.000
_cell.angle_alpha   90.00
_cell.angle_beta   90.00
_cell.angle_gamma   90.00
#
_symmetry.space_group_name_H-M   'P 1'
#
loop_
_entity.id
_entity.type
_entity.pdbx_description
1 polymer ?
#
loop_
_entity_poly.entity_id
_entity_poly.type
_entity_poly.pdbx_seq_one_letter_code
_entity_poly.pdbx_strand_id
1 'polypeptide(L)'
;MAAIASRLSCERQRLSRRVLLRALLGMSVLVGLALVWVVAAFQSAFTAFDTLYGGNWMVVSAWLLLALACGYAGLHCFGWLYAPPGVPHGIALSRDSALSLYRLLDRMSGRMGGVHVDAVWVTGDMNAAVLQRPSWGLVGPMQTHLLIGLPLVHSISESQFSAILAHEFGHLYCQRRGWAAWGCHMRAWWYRTFDACLNDLPVLSRLPFIESWSIVDVEVATRLSRLEELEADSVAALCVGAELVGETLVEVALKERFLTRDFWNKVMAQSNSRPRPTIRPYRDLGLGVMAGFRRPSEWTEVPMSVFADEDPGLELHPSLVDRLNALGTGPVGPRGDEKSAAQRYLMPLLPRLAWTFDRAWWAGTRNTWRSSYKRARNKKAANPVD
;
A
#
# COMPACT_ATOMS: atom_id res chain seq x y z
N MET A 1 2.63 21.33 -24.81
CA MET A 1 3.04 20.20 -23.96
C MET A 1 4.17 20.56 -22.98
N ALA A 2 5.30 21.12 -23.41
CA ALA A 2 6.42 21.50 -22.51
C ALA A 2 6.04 22.49 -21.39
N ALA A 3 5.19 23.49 -21.67
CA ALA A 3 4.72 24.46 -20.67
C ALA A 3 3.69 23.88 -19.68
N ILE A 4 2.98 22.82 -20.05
CA ILE A 4 2.04 22.10 -19.17
C ILE A 4 2.82 21.15 -18.27
N ALA A 5 3.79 20.42 -18.83
CA ALA A 5 4.71 19.58 -18.08
C ALA A 5 5.53 20.38 -17.05
N SER A 6 5.98 21.60 -17.40
CA SER A 6 6.69 22.47 -16.46
C SER A 6 5.78 22.98 -15.33
N ARG A 7 4.52 23.33 -15.61
CA ARG A 7 3.54 23.74 -14.59
C ARG A 7 3.18 22.59 -13.63
N LEU A 8 2.92 21.38 -14.15
CA LEU A 8 2.64 20.20 -13.33
C LEU A 8 3.83 19.85 -12.42
N SER A 9 5.05 19.95 -12.94
CA SER A 9 6.26 19.71 -12.14
C SER A 9 6.44 20.76 -11.01
N CYS A 10 6.12 22.02 -11.27
CA CYS A 10 6.19 23.10 -10.28
C CYS A 10 5.11 22.93 -9.19
N GLU A 11 3.89 22.60 -9.59
CA GLU A 11 2.80 22.31 -8.67
C GLU A 11 3.11 21.12 -7.78
N ARG A 12 3.59 20.01 -8.36
CA ARG A 12 4.04 18.83 -7.62
C ARG A 12 5.11 19.20 -6.58
N GLN A 13 6.14 19.96 -6.97
CA GLN A 13 7.19 20.40 -6.04
C GLN A 13 6.63 21.27 -4.91
N ARG A 14 5.71 22.18 -5.22
CA ARG A 14 5.05 23.03 -4.21
C ARG A 14 4.24 22.20 -3.22
N LEU A 15 3.43 21.26 -3.71
CA LEU A 15 2.63 20.37 -2.86
C LEU A 15 3.52 19.44 -2.04
N SER A 16 4.54 18.83 -2.65
CA SER A 16 5.53 17.99 -1.97
C SER A 16 6.20 18.72 -0.80
N ARG A 17 6.65 19.96 -1.01
CA ARG A 17 7.18 20.81 0.07
C ARG A 17 6.13 21.12 1.13
N ARG A 18 4.89 21.43 0.73
CA ARG A 18 3.81 21.75 1.67
C ARG A 18 3.49 20.58 2.59
N VAL A 19 3.32 19.37 2.04
CA VAL A 19 3.05 18.16 2.84
C VAL A 19 4.26 17.83 3.73
N LEU A 20 5.48 17.94 3.21
CA LEU A 20 6.68 17.73 4.01
C LEU A 20 6.80 18.72 5.19
N LEU A 21 6.55 20.01 4.96
CA LEU A 21 6.59 21.02 6.03
C LEU A 21 5.51 20.76 7.09
N ARG A 22 4.31 20.31 6.68
CA ARG A 22 3.24 19.92 7.60
C ARG A 22 3.62 18.70 8.42
N ALA A 23 4.19 17.67 7.78
CA ALA A 23 4.71 16.49 8.45
C ALA A 23 5.80 16.85 9.47
N LEU A 24 6.76 17.70 9.09
CA LEU A 24 7.83 18.17 9.98
C LEU A 24 7.28 19.00 11.14
N LEU A 25 6.30 19.88 10.91
CA LEU A 25 5.65 20.67 11.96
C LEU A 25 4.91 19.76 12.94
N GLY A 26 4.11 18.82 12.46
CA GLY A 26 3.41 17.85 13.28
C GLY A 26 4.38 17.02 14.13
N MET A 27 5.45 16.51 13.51
CA MET A 27 6.48 15.75 14.20
C MET A 27 7.20 16.60 15.27
N SER A 28 7.50 17.87 14.96
CA SER A 28 8.15 18.80 15.89
C SER A 28 7.27 19.12 17.09
N VAL A 29 5.96 19.31 16.89
CA VAL A 29 4.99 19.53 17.98
C VAL A 29 4.95 18.31 18.89
N LEU A 30 4.89 17.10 18.33
CA LEU A 30 4.84 15.88 19.14
C LEU A 30 6.15 15.64 19.91
N VAL A 31 7.30 15.86 19.29
CA VAL A 31 8.61 15.82 19.97
C VAL A 31 8.67 16.86 21.09
N GLY A 32 8.22 18.09 20.83
CA GLY A 32 8.14 19.14 21.85
C GLY A 32 7.26 18.75 23.03
N LEU A 33 6.08 18.17 22.77
CA LEU A 33 5.18 17.68 23.80
C LEU A 33 5.80 16.53 24.61
N ALA A 34 6.47 15.58 23.96
CA ALA A 34 7.19 14.50 24.63
C ALA A 34 8.26 15.06 25.58
N LEU A 35 9.04 16.05 25.13
CA LEU A 35 10.06 16.71 25.94
C LEU A 35 9.45 17.46 27.14
N VAL A 36 8.33 18.17 26.96
CA VAL A 36 7.61 18.84 28.04
C VAL A 36 7.18 17.83 29.12
N TRP A 37 6.64 16.68 28.73
CA TRP A 37 6.26 15.63 29.68
C TRP A 37 7.46 15.05 30.44
N VAL A 38 8.58 14.83 29.75
CA VAL A 38 9.82 14.37 30.38
C VAL A 38 10.34 15.38 31.39
N VAL A 39 10.42 16.65 31.02
CA VAL A 39 10.87 17.72 31.92
C VAL A 39 9.94 17.85 33.12
N ALA A 40 8.62 17.80 32.90
CA ALA A 40 7.63 17.81 33.98
C ALA A 40 7.78 16.62 34.94
N ALA A 41 8.08 15.42 34.40
CA ALA A 41 8.34 14.24 35.20
C ALA A 41 9.60 14.40 36.08
N PHE A 42 10.71 14.87 35.49
CA PHE A 42 11.95 15.15 36.23
C PHE A 42 11.76 16.24 37.30
N GLN A 43 11.10 17.34 36.95
CA GLN A 43 10.82 18.42 37.90
C GLN A 43 9.95 17.94 39.06
N SER A 44 8.91 17.14 38.77
CA SER A 44 8.03 16.58 39.80
C SER A 44 8.78 15.61 40.71
N ALA A 45 9.64 14.76 40.16
CA ALA A 45 10.49 13.85 40.94
C ALA A 45 11.51 14.62 41.80
N PHE A 46 12.11 15.69 41.27
CA PHE A 46 13.02 16.54 42.02
C PHE A 46 12.31 17.26 43.18
N THR A 47 11.12 17.83 42.94
CA THR A 47 10.30 18.44 44.01
C THR A 47 9.86 17.40 45.05
N ALA A 48 9.53 16.18 44.63
CA ALA A 48 9.25 15.10 45.58
C ALA A 48 10.45 14.81 46.48
N PHE A 49 11.66 14.78 45.92
CA PHE A 49 12.90 14.58 46.68
C PHE A 49 13.17 15.74 47.66
N ASP A 50 13.04 17.00 47.21
CA ASP A 50 13.25 18.18 48.05
C ASP A 50 12.27 18.23 49.24
N THR A 51 11.01 17.84 49.00
CA THR A 51 9.97 17.82 50.04
C THR A 51 10.12 16.68 51.06
N LEU A 52 11.02 15.71 50.84
CA LEU A 52 11.32 14.66 51.83
C LEU A 52 11.84 15.24 53.14
N TYR A 53 12.64 16.31 53.08
CA TYR A 53 13.18 16.98 54.27
C TYR A 53 12.09 17.64 55.13
N GLY A 54 10.93 17.96 54.54
CA GLY A 54 9.79 18.56 55.23
C GLY A 54 8.88 17.56 55.95
N GLY A 55 9.10 16.25 55.80
CA GLY A 55 8.38 15.19 56.53
C GLY A 55 6.91 14.96 56.15
N ASN A 56 6.36 15.72 55.18
CA ASN A 56 4.97 15.56 54.74
C ASN A 56 4.85 14.51 53.62
N TRP A 57 4.65 13.26 54.01
CA TRP A 57 4.52 12.11 53.11
C TRP A 57 3.38 12.21 52.08
N MET A 58 2.32 12.95 52.39
CA MET A 58 1.21 13.15 51.44
C MET A 58 1.65 14.01 50.26
N VAL A 59 2.40 15.09 50.52
CA VAL A 59 2.92 15.98 49.47
C VAL A 59 3.97 15.26 48.62
N VAL A 60 4.88 14.52 49.25
CA VAL A 60 5.86 13.69 48.54
C VAL A 60 5.17 12.70 47.61
N SER A 61 4.15 11.99 48.12
CA SER A 61 3.40 11.00 47.34
C SER A 61 2.66 11.63 46.15
N ALA A 62 2.07 12.82 46.33
CA ALA A 62 1.40 13.54 45.26
C ALA A 62 2.37 13.93 44.13
N TRP A 63 3.56 14.44 44.46
CA TRP A 63 4.58 14.78 43.46
C TRP A 63 5.15 13.54 42.76
N LEU A 64 5.34 12.43 43.48
CA LEU A 64 5.75 11.15 42.86
C LEU A 64 4.68 10.63 41.91
N LEU A 65 3.40 10.67 42.28
CA LEU A 65 2.31 10.27 41.39
C LEU A 65 2.25 11.16 40.15
N LEU A 66 2.46 12.47 40.29
CA LEU A 66 2.55 13.38 39.16
C LEU A 66 3.75 13.06 38.27
N ALA A 67 4.93 12.80 38.87
CA ALA A 67 6.13 12.40 38.13
C ALA A 67 5.88 11.13 37.31
N LEU A 68 5.23 10.13 37.90
CA LEU A 68 4.85 8.89 37.23
C LEU A 68 3.84 9.14 36.10
N ALA A 69 2.82 9.97 36.33
CA ALA A 69 1.82 10.31 35.32
C ALA A 69 2.44 11.06 34.14
N CYS A 70 3.30 12.05 34.39
CA CYS A 70 4.04 12.77 33.34
C CYS A 70 5.02 11.84 32.62
N GLY A 71 5.73 10.97 33.34
CA GLY A 71 6.63 9.99 32.74
C GLY A 71 5.89 9.01 31.83
N TYR A 72 4.71 8.55 32.24
CA TYR A 72 3.82 7.71 31.43
C TYR A 72 3.34 8.43 30.17
N ALA A 73 2.89 9.68 30.29
CA ALA A 73 2.48 10.50 29.14
C ALA A 73 3.64 10.74 28.15
N GLY A 74 4.85 11.00 28.67
CA GLY A 74 6.06 11.14 27.86
C GLY A 74 6.41 9.85 27.12
N LEU A 75 6.33 8.69 27.79
CA LEU A 75 6.56 7.39 27.18
C LEU A 75 5.59 7.11 26.03
N HIS A 76 4.30 7.43 26.19
CA HIS A 76 3.30 7.31 25.12
C HIS A 76 3.62 8.20 23.92
N CYS A 77 4.00 9.46 24.16
CA CYS A 77 4.40 10.38 23.08
C CYS A 77 5.62 9.84 22.31
N PHE A 78 6.63 9.29 23.00
CA PHE A 78 7.75 8.62 22.34
C PHE A 78 7.35 7.33 21.62
N GLY A 79 6.39 6.58 22.18
CA GLY A 79 5.82 5.40 21.56
C GLY A 79 5.19 5.71 20.20
N TRP A 80 4.42 6.79 20.09
CA TRP A 80 3.83 7.22 18.81
C TRP A 80 4.87 7.69 17.80
N LEU A 81 5.96 8.32 18.25
CA LEU A 81 7.11 8.65 17.38
C LEU A 81 7.79 7.38 16.86
N TYR A 82 7.77 6.29 17.64
CA TYR A 82 8.26 4.98 17.21
C TYR A 82 7.22 4.22 16.36
N ALA A 83 6.94 4.76 15.17
CA ALA A 83 6.03 4.17 14.18
C ALA A 83 6.80 3.68 12.94
N PRO A 84 7.49 2.52 13.03
CA PRO A 84 8.32 2.01 11.93
C PRO A 84 7.49 1.78 10.66
N PRO A 85 8.10 1.93 9.47
CA PRO A 85 7.43 1.57 8.23
C PRO A 85 7.07 0.07 8.23
N GLY A 86 6.04 -0.28 7.47
CA GLY A 86 5.64 -1.67 7.29
C GLY A 86 6.82 -2.52 6.83
N VAL A 87 6.91 -3.74 7.36
CA VAL A 87 7.86 -4.73 6.86
C VAL A 87 7.33 -5.30 5.54
N PRO A 88 8.19 -5.53 4.53
CA PRO A 88 7.79 -6.25 3.33
C PRO A 88 7.16 -7.59 3.73
N HIS A 89 5.95 -7.85 3.24
CA HIS A 89 5.27 -9.12 3.47
C HIS A 89 5.40 -10.03 2.25
N GLY A 90 5.19 -11.32 2.46
CA GLY A 90 5.22 -12.32 1.40
C GLY A 90 6.53 -13.11 1.36
N ILE A 91 6.88 -13.63 0.20
CA ILE A 91 7.98 -14.58 0.01
C ILE A 91 9.12 -13.87 -0.73
N ALA A 92 10.25 -13.68 -0.05
CA ALA A 92 11.45 -13.14 -0.67
C ALA A 92 11.97 -14.06 -1.79
N LEU A 93 12.27 -13.48 -2.94
CA LEU A 93 12.87 -14.18 -4.06
C LEU A 93 14.37 -13.94 -4.11
N SER A 94 15.16 -15.01 -4.11
CA SER A 94 16.58 -14.91 -4.39
C SER A 94 16.82 -14.73 -5.89
N ARG A 95 17.94 -14.09 -6.21
CA ARG A 95 18.36 -13.88 -7.60
C ARG A 95 18.49 -15.19 -8.38
N ASP A 96 19.04 -16.20 -7.73
CA ASP A 96 19.25 -17.53 -8.32
C ASP A 96 17.93 -18.24 -8.64
N SER A 97 16.92 -18.06 -7.78
CA SER A 97 15.62 -18.71 -7.97
C SER A 97 14.77 -18.09 -9.10
N ALA A 98 15.01 -16.82 -9.45
CA ALA A 98 14.19 -16.03 -10.37
C ALA A 98 15.05 -15.24 -11.38
N LEU A 99 16.04 -15.90 -11.99
CA LEU A 99 17.05 -15.24 -12.83
C LEU A 99 16.45 -14.45 -14.01
N SER A 100 15.39 -14.96 -14.65
CA SER A 100 14.72 -14.26 -15.76
C SER A 100 14.05 -12.95 -15.29
N LEU A 101 13.45 -12.96 -14.10
CA LEU A 101 12.85 -11.77 -13.47
C LEU A 101 13.93 -10.74 -13.17
N TYR A 102 15.01 -11.14 -12.48
CA TYR A 102 16.08 -10.20 -12.14
C TYR A 102 16.75 -9.61 -13.39
N ARG A 103 16.90 -10.38 -14.47
CA ARG A 103 17.38 -9.82 -15.76
C ARG A 103 16.42 -8.78 -16.34
N LEU A 104 15.11 -8.94 -16.18
CA LEU A 104 14.14 -7.90 -16.57
C LEU A 104 14.33 -6.65 -15.71
N LEU A 105 14.46 -6.80 -14.40
CA LEU A 105 14.68 -5.70 -13.46
C LEU A 105 15.99 -4.95 -13.76
N ASP A 106 17.08 -5.66 -14.07
CA ASP A 106 18.36 -5.06 -14.45
C ASP A 106 18.22 -4.22 -15.74
N ARG A 107 17.50 -4.75 -16.74
CA ARG A 107 17.24 -4.00 -17.99
C ARG A 107 16.43 -2.74 -17.72
N MET A 108 15.40 -2.83 -16.89
CA MET A 108 14.59 -1.66 -16.51
C MET A 108 15.42 -0.64 -15.71
N SER A 109 16.21 -1.10 -14.75
CA SER A 109 17.16 -0.26 -13.99
C SER A 109 18.10 0.51 -14.92
N GLY A 110 18.71 -0.18 -15.89
CA GLY A 110 19.60 0.44 -16.87
C GLY A 110 18.93 1.52 -17.71
N ARG A 111 17.66 1.31 -18.11
CA ARG A 111 16.87 2.30 -18.86
C ARG A 111 16.41 3.49 -18.02
N MET A 112 16.30 3.32 -16.70
CA MET A 112 15.83 4.34 -15.76
C MET A 112 16.95 4.97 -14.93
N GLY A 113 18.15 5.06 -15.50
CA GLY A 113 19.27 5.76 -14.88
C GLY A 113 19.81 5.09 -13.63
N GLY A 114 19.79 3.75 -13.58
CA GLY A 114 20.47 2.95 -12.57
C GLY A 114 19.76 2.84 -11.23
N VAL A 115 18.44 3.07 -11.17
CA VAL A 115 17.66 2.84 -9.94
C VAL A 115 17.74 1.37 -9.52
N HIS A 116 18.10 1.12 -8.27
CA HIS A 116 18.34 -0.24 -7.77
C HIS A 116 17.17 -0.73 -6.92
N VAL A 117 16.91 -2.04 -6.99
CA VAL A 117 15.96 -2.77 -6.14
C VAL A 117 16.77 -3.76 -5.29
N ASP A 118 16.77 -3.56 -3.97
CA ASP A 118 17.58 -4.34 -3.03
C ASP A 118 17.00 -5.74 -2.79
N ALA A 119 15.67 -5.87 -2.78
CA ALA A 119 15.01 -7.16 -2.63
C ALA A 119 13.64 -7.22 -3.32
N VAL A 120 13.29 -8.41 -3.78
CA VAL A 120 12.03 -8.70 -4.47
C VAL A 120 11.20 -9.68 -3.64
N TRP A 121 9.91 -9.39 -3.49
CA TRP A 121 8.97 -10.18 -2.72
C TRP A 121 7.77 -10.55 -3.58
N VAL A 122 7.29 -11.78 -3.47
CA VAL A 122 5.99 -12.17 -4.01
C VAL A 122 4.94 -12.04 -2.92
N THR A 123 3.81 -11.41 -3.22
CA THR A 123 2.70 -11.19 -2.28
C THR A 123 1.40 -11.86 -2.76
N GLY A 124 0.37 -11.84 -1.92
CA GLY A 124 -0.95 -12.37 -2.25
C GLY A 124 -1.89 -11.36 -2.91
N ASP A 125 -1.40 -10.17 -3.25
CA ASP A 125 -2.24 -9.04 -3.67
C ASP A 125 -2.40 -8.97 -5.18
N MET A 126 -3.44 -8.30 -5.67
CA MET A 126 -3.61 -7.98 -7.10
C MET A 126 -2.88 -6.67 -7.45
N ASN A 127 -1.64 -6.51 -6.97
CA ASN A 127 -0.88 -5.28 -7.17
C ASN A 127 0.63 -5.53 -7.28
N ALA A 128 1.37 -4.57 -7.83
CA ALA A 128 2.81 -4.44 -7.65
C ALA A 128 3.07 -3.09 -6.98
N ALA A 129 4.08 -3.03 -6.12
CA ALA A 129 4.40 -1.79 -5.43
C ALA A 129 5.87 -1.74 -5.06
N VAL A 130 6.43 -0.54 -5.06
CA VAL A 130 7.75 -0.28 -4.49
C VAL A 130 7.63 0.29 -3.08
N LEU A 131 8.25 -0.38 -2.12
CA LEU A 131 8.36 0.06 -0.74
C LEU A 131 9.79 0.51 -0.45
N GLN A 132 9.96 1.81 -0.19
CA GLN A 132 11.21 2.35 0.33
C GLN A 132 11.17 2.46 1.85
N ARG A 133 12.19 1.94 2.52
CA ARG A 133 12.31 2.04 3.99
C ARG A 133 13.76 2.21 4.44
N PRO A 134 14.02 2.90 5.55
CA PRO A 134 15.33 2.89 6.18
C PRO A 134 15.72 1.50 6.68
N SER A 135 16.99 1.14 6.48
CA SER A 135 17.54 -0.16 6.89
C SER A 135 17.57 -0.39 8.41
N TRP A 136 17.63 0.66 9.24
CA TRP A 136 17.62 0.56 10.71
C TRP A 136 16.25 0.87 11.32
N GLY A 137 15.17 0.60 10.57
CA GLY A 137 13.80 0.85 11.01
C GLY A 137 13.32 2.25 10.61
N LEU A 138 13.59 3.26 11.46
CA LEU A 138 13.17 4.64 11.23
C LEU A 138 14.22 5.51 10.54
N VAL A 139 15.49 5.12 10.65
CA VAL A 139 16.63 5.86 10.13
C VAL A 139 17.65 4.97 9.41
N GLY A 140 18.60 5.57 8.72
CA GLY A 140 19.64 4.86 7.96
C GLY A 140 19.44 4.93 6.44
N PRO A 141 20.29 4.24 5.65
CA PRO A 141 20.17 4.24 4.20
C PRO A 141 18.84 3.64 3.77
N MET A 142 18.23 4.24 2.74
CA MET A 142 16.97 3.79 2.16
C MET A 142 17.19 2.52 1.33
N GLN A 143 16.46 1.48 1.68
CA GLN A 143 16.36 0.22 0.94
C GLN A 143 15.06 0.20 0.16
N THR A 144 15.14 -0.30 -1.07
CA THR A 144 14.05 -0.39 -2.02
C THR A 144 13.62 -1.86 -2.16
N HIS A 145 12.39 -2.14 -1.77
CA HIS A 145 11.78 -3.46 -1.90
C HIS A 145 10.70 -3.44 -2.96
N LEU A 146 10.78 -4.35 -3.92
CA LEU A 146 9.74 -4.55 -4.93
C LEU A 146 8.79 -5.65 -4.48
N LEU A 147 7.51 -5.33 -4.32
CA LEU A 147 6.43 -6.26 -4.02
C LEU A 147 5.72 -6.61 -5.32
N ILE A 148 5.58 -7.90 -5.62
CA ILE A 148 4.91 -8.41 -6.82
C ILE A 148 3.80 -9.36 -6.41
N GLY A 149 2.57 -8.96 -6.64
CA GLY A 149 1.40 -9.78 -6.40
C GLY A 149 1.35 -11.02 -7.29
N LEU A 150 1.22 -12.21 -6.69
CA LEU A 150 1.04 -13.46 -7.44
C LEU A 150 -0.24 -13.43 -8.29
N PRO A 151 -1.39 -12.94 -7.78
CA PRO A 151 -2.57 -12.70 -8.62
C PRO A 151 -2.33 -11.79 -9.81
N LEU A 152 -1.57 -10.71 -9.62
CA LEU A 152 -1.26 -9.77 -10.69
C LEU A 152 -0.52 -10.45 -11.84
N VAL A 153 0.59 -11.13 -11.55
CA VAL A 153 1.42 -11.76 -12.60
C VAL A 153 0.74 -12.96 -13.26
N HIS A 154 -0.24 -13.60 -12.62
CA HIS A 154 -1.10 -14.59 -13.28
C HIS A 154 -2.09 -13.96 -14.26
N SER A 155 -2.43 -12.70 -14.02
CA SER A 155 -3.49 -11.99 -14.70
C SER A 155 -2.99 -11.19 -15.90
N ILE A 156 -1.71 -10.84 -15.99
CA ILE A 156 -1.19 -9.97 -17.06
C ILE A 156 -0.15 -10.67 -17.93
N SER A 157 0.06 -10.15 -19.13
CA SER A 157 1.09 -10.61 -20.06
C SER A 157 2.52 -10.19 -19.66
N GLU A 158 3.53 -10.69 -20.39
CA GLU A 158 4.93 -10.27 -20.21
C GLU A 158 5.15 -8.78 -20.56
N SER A 159 4.50 -8.32 -21.64
CA SER A 159 4.55 -6.91 -22.05
C SER A 159 3.87 -6.00 -21.03
N GLN A 160 2.67 -6.36 -20.57
CA GLN A 160 1.94 -5.62 -19.54
C GLN A 160 2.69 -5.57 -18.21
N PHE A 161 3.29 -6.69 -17.79
CA PHE A 161 4.12 -6.69 -16.59
C PHE A 161 5.35 -5.77 -16.72
N SER A 162 5.92 -5.68 -17.92
CA SER A 162 6.98 -4.71 -18.19
C SER A 162 6.50 -3.26 -18.08
N ALA A 163 5.24 -2.97 -18.46
CA ALA A 163 4.62 -1.67 -18.28
C ALA A 163 4.40 -1.32 -16.80
N ILE A 164 3.90 -2.27 -15.99
CA ILE A 164 3.75 -2.09 -14.54
C ILE A 164 5.11 -1.83 -13.88
N LEU A 165 6.13 -2.64 -14.18
CA LEU A 165 7.47 -2.41 -13.65
C LEU A 165 8.04 -1.07 -14.10
N ALA A 166 7.72 -0.61 -15.32
CA ALA A 166 8.15 0.70 -15.78
C ALA A 166 7.49 1.84 -14.99
N HIS A 167 6.21 1.69 -14.62
CA HIS A 167 5.52 2.62 -13.73
C HIS A 167 6.14 2.64 -12.33
N GLU A 168 6.35 1.48 -11.72
CA GLU A 168 6.98 1.35 -10.40
C GLU A 168 8.41 1.94 -10.36
N PHE A 169 9.20 1.68 -11.39
CA PHE A 169 10.54 2.27 -11.52
C PHE A 169 10.46 3.77 -11.85
N GLY A 170 9.37 4.24 -12.45
CA GLY A 170 9.07 5.66 -12.66
C GLY A 170 8.99 6.43 -11.33
N HIS A 171 8.33 5.87 -10.31
CA HIS A 171 8.34 6.45 -8.96
C HIS A 171 9.76 6.57 -8.41
N LEU A 172 10.54 5.49 -8.50
CA LEU A 172 11.94 5.47 -8.05
C LEU A 172 12.79 6.49 -8.81
N TYR A 173 12.60 6.60 -10.12
CA TYR A 173 13.28 7.56 -10.97
C TYR A 173 13.02 9.00 -10.54
N CYS A 174 11.78 9.32 -10.19
CA CYS A 174 11.38 10.63 -9.70
C CYS A 174 11.90 10.90 -8.27
N GLN A 175 12.03 9.86 -7.44
CA GLN A 175 12.47 9.93 -6.04
C GLN A 175 13.99 9.80 -5.83
N ARG A 176 14.77 9.41 -6.85
CA ARG A 176 16.22 9.15 -6.73
C ARG A 176 17.09 10.35 -6.35
N ARG A 177 16.58 11.59 -6.49
CA ARG A 177 17.39 12.80 -6.29
C ARG A 177 17.42 13.21 -4.83
N GLY A 178 18.61 13.13 -4.21
CA GLY A 178 18.93 13.74 -2.92
C GLY A 178 18.02 13.26 -1.79
N TRP A 179 17.31 14.20 -1.16
CA TRP A 179 16.46 13.97 0.00
C TRP A 179 15.02 13.58 -0.34
N ALA A 180 14.67 13.34 -1.60
CA ALA A 180 13.27 13.09 -2.00
C ALA A 180 12.69 11.78 -1.42
N ALA A 181 13.45 10.68 -1.45
CA ALA A 181 13.08 9.42 -0.80
C ALA A 181 12.85 9.61 0.71
N TRP A 182 13.74 10.37 1.37
CA TRP A 182 13.59 10.75 2.78
C TRP A 182 12.38 11.64 3.05
N GLY A 183 12.04 12.54 2.13
CA GLY A 183 10.83 13.33 2.21
C GLY A 183 9.58 12.45 2.14
N CYS A 184 9.55 11.47 1.25
CA CYS A 184 8.45 10.49 1.17
C CYS A 184 8.33 9.66 2.46
N HIS A 185 9.46 9.16 2.97
CA HIS A 185 9.50 8.46 4.26
C HIS A 185 9.02 9.33 5.42
N MET A 186 9.45 10.60 5.50
CA MET A 186 9.02 11.53 6.54
C MET A 186 7.52 11.80 6.50
N ARG A 187 6.95 12.00 5.29
CA ARG A 187 5.49 12.13 5.09
C ARG A 187 4.77 10.89 5.61
N ALA A 188 5.18 9.70 5.17
CA ALA A 188 4.58 8.45 5.58
C ALA A 188 4.74 8.18 7.08
N TRP A 189 5.87 8.56 7.68
CA TRP A 189 6.12 8.44 9.11
C TRP A 189 5.19 9.32 9.91
N TRP A 190 5.00 10.58 9.51
CA TRP A 190 4.02 11.46 10.13
C TRP A 190 2.61 10.87 10.13
N TYR A 191 2.13 10.34 9.01
CA TYR A 191 0.80 9.71 8.97
C TYR A 191 0.67 8.52 9.91
N ARG A 192 1.68 7.63 9.95
CA ARG A 192 1.66 6.48 10.89
C ARG A 192 1.67 6.94 12.35
N THR A 193 2.47 7.97 12.67
CA THR A 193 2.54 8.54 14.02
C THR A 193 1.23 9.23 14.40
N PHE A 194 0.62 9.96 13.48
CA PHE A 194 -0.66 10.63 13.70
C PHE A 194 -1.79 9.62 13.89
N ASP A 195 -1.86 8.56 13.07
CA ASP A 195 -2.81 7.47 13.24
C ASP A 195 -2.61 6.73 14.56
N ALA A 196 -1.37 6.44 14.96
CA ALA A 196 -1.09 5.82 16.26
C ALA A 196 -1.61 6.69 17.43
N CYS A 197 -1.38 7.99 17.37
CA CYS A 197 -1.89 8.95 18.34
C CYS A 197 -3.43 8.97 18.40
N LEU A 198 -4.10 9.02 17.26
CA LEU A 198 -5.57 9.03 17.19
C LEU A 198 -6.20 7.68 17.59
N ASN A 199 -5.53 6.56 17.36
CA ASN A 199 -5.98 5.24 17.80
C ASN A 199 -5.96 5.12 19.33
N ASP A 200 -4.91 5.63 19.97
CA ASP A 200 -4.78 5.61 21.44
C ASP A 200 -5.67 6.67 22.11
N LEU A 201 -5.84 7.83 21.46
CA LEU A 201 -6.66 8.94 21.95
C LEU A 201 -7.71 9.39 20.93
N PRO A 202 -8.80 8.60 20.70
CA PRO A 202 -9.80 8.92 19.69
C PRO A 202 -10.54 10.23 19.93
N VAL A 203 -10.54 10.76 21.16
CA VAL A 203 -11.15 12.06 21.47
C VAL A 203 -10.45 13.21 20.74
N LEU A 204 -9.15 13.08 20.42
CA LEU A 204 -8.39 14.11 19.73
C LEU A 204 -8.91 14.39 18.32
N SER A 205 -9.44 13.37 17.63
CA SER A 205 -9.99 13.52 16.27
C SER A 205 -11.22 14.42 16.22
N ARG A 206 -11.89 14.63 17.35
CA ARG A 206 -13.08 15.51 17.49
C ARG A 206 -12.72 16.95 17.83
N LEU A 207 -11.45 17.26 18.06
CA LEU A 207 -11.02 18.62 18.32
C LEU A 207 -11.02 19.41 16.99
N PRO A 208 -11.70 20.58 16.91
CA PRO A 208 -11.89 21.28 15.63
C PRO A 208 -10.60 21.58 14.88
N PHE A 209 -9.50 21.85 15.59
CA PHE A 209 -8.20 22.13 14.97
C PHE A 209 -7.51 20.87 14.44
N ILE A 210 -7.67 19.72 15.08
CA ILE A 210 -7.14 18.43 14.61
C ILE A 210 -7.93 17.96 13.40
N GLU A 211 -9.25 18.05 13.45
CA GLU A 211 -10.15 17.73 12.34
C GLU A 211 -9.85 18.63 11.12
N SER A 212 -9.78 19.95 11.34
CA SER A 212 -9.42 20.88 10.25
C SER A 212 -8.03 20.61 9.69
N TRP A 213 -7.06 20.27 10.55
CA TRP A 213 -5.72 19.89 10.11
C TRP A 213 -5.75 18.62 9.28
N SER A 214 -6.44 17.57 9.72
CA SER A 214 -6.47 16.26 9.04
C SER A 214 -7.13 16.36 7.68
N ILE A 215 -8.27 17.07 7.56
CA ILE A 215 -8.97 17.29 6.29
C ILE A 215 -8.04 17.95 5.27
N VAL A 216 -7.40 19.06 5.65
CA VAL A 216 -6.48 19.79 4.76
C VAL A 216 -5.25 18.96 4.42
N ASP A 217 -4.73 18.18 5.38
CA ASP A 217 -3.55 17.36 5.16
C ASP A 217 -3.82 16.23 4.16
N VAL A 218 -4.93 15.51 4.33
CA VAL A 218 -5.38 14.45 3.42
C VAL A 218 -5.66 15.02 2.04
N GLU A 219 -6.36 16.16 1.92
CA GLU A 219 -6.66 16.78 0.63
C GLU A 219 -5.37 17.10 -0.16
N VAL A 220 -4.40 17.74 0.49
CA VAL A 220 -3.12 18.12 -0.14
C VAL A 220 -2.30 16.88 -0.47
N ALA A 221 -2.29 15.86 0.39
CA ALA A 221 -1.58 14.61 0.16
C ALA A 221 -2.18 13.81 -1.00
N THR A 222 -3.50 13.71 -1.09
CA THR A 222 -4.20 13.04 -2.19
C THR A 222 -3.94 13.73 -3.51
N ARG A 223 -3.97 15.08 -3.55
CA ARG A 223 -3.62 15.84 -4.77
C ARG A 223 -2.18 15.59 -5.21
N LEU A 224 -1.24 15.54 -4.26
CA LEU A 224 0.16 15.22 -4.54
C LEU A 224 0.33 13.80 -5.06
N SER A 225 -0.30 12.81 -4.42
CA SER A 225 -0.29 11.41 -4.85
C SER A 225 -0.77 11.27 -6.30
N ARG A 226 -1.90 11.90 -6.64
CA ARG A 226 -2.44 11.92 -8.00
C ARG A 226 -1.46 12.48 -9.03
N LEU A 227 -0.71 13.54 -8.70
CA LEU A 227 0.32 14.08 -9.59
C LEU A 227 1.55 13.16 -9.71
N GLU A 228 1.94 12.48 -8.62
CA GLU A 228 3.05 11.52 -8.61
C GLU A 228 2.73 10.29 -9.49
N GLU A 229 1.47 9.83 -9.50
CA GLU A 229 0.96 8.76 -10.38
C GLU A 229 1.02 9.14 -11.86
N LEU A 230 0.53 10.33 -12.22
CA LEU A 230 0.59 10.82 -13.60
C LEU A 230 2.03 11.02 -14.09
N GLU A 231 2.94 11.45 -13.20
CA GLU A 231 4.37 11.56 -13.51
C GLU A 231 4.96 10.17 -13.76
N ALA A 232 4.66 9.18 -12.92
CA ALA A 232 5.11 7.81 -13.10
C ALA A 232 4.59 7.17 -14.40
N ASP A 233 3.32 7.39 -14.74
CA ASP A 233 2.74 6.97 -16.02
C ASP A 233 3.46 7.58 -17.22
N SER A 234 3.78 8.88 -17.15
CA SER A 234 4.52 9.56 -18.21
C SER A 234 5.93 8.97 -18.40
N VAL A 235 6.62 8.62 -17.30
CA VAL A 235 7.94 7.99 -17.34
C VAL A 235 7.84 6.56 -17.87
N ALA A 236 6.82 5.81 -17.47
CA ALA A 236 6.54 4.48 -18.00
C ALA A 236 6.29 4.53 -19.50
N ALA A 237 5.48 5.48 -19.97
CA ALA A 237 5.16 5.66 -21.38
C ALA A 237 6.41 6.02 -22.21
N LEU A 238 7.34 6.81 -21.67
CA LEU A 238 8.63 7.07 -22.33
C LEU A 238 9.50 5.81 -22.42
N CYS A 239 9.33 4.85 -21.50
CA CYS A 239 10.12 3.64 -21.46
C CYS A 239 9.51 2.50 -22.30
N VAL A 240 8.20 2.30 -22.29
CA VAL A 240 7.56 1.14 -22.95
C VAL A 240 6.52 1.51 -23.99
N GLY A 241 6.17 2.79 -24.12
CA GLY A 241 5.14 3.31 -25.02
C GLY A 241 3.82 3.56 -24.29
N ALA A 242 3.16 4.67 -24.62
CA ALA A 242 1.89 5.08 -24.00
C ALA A 242 0.76 4.07 -24.26
N GLU A 243 0.70 3.48 -25.46
CA GLU A 243 -0.31 2.45 -25.81
C GLU A 243 -0.25 1.26 -24.85
N LEU A 244 0.94 0.72 -24.58
CA LEU A 244 1.09 -0.43 -23.71
C LEU A 244 0.75 -0.09 -22.24
N VAL A 245 1.10 1.11 -21.77
CA VAL A 245 0.72 1.55 -20.42
C VAL A 245 -0.80 1.67 -20.31
N GLY A 246 -1.45 2.36 -21.25
CA GLY A 246 -2.91 2.51 -21.25
C GLY A 246 -3.65 1.18 -21.32
N GLU A 247 -3.22 0.29 -22.22
CA GLU A 247 -3.73 -1.08 -22.33
C GLU A 247 -3.58 -1.85 -21.01
N THR A 248 -2.42 -1.75 -20.37
CA THR A 248 -2.13 -2.41 -19.08
C THR A 248 -3.06 -1.91 -17.98
N LEU A 249 -3.29 -0.60 -17.89
CA LEU A 249 -4.18 -0.01 -16.89
C LEU A 249 -5.61 -0.55 -17.01
N VAL A 250 -6.14 -0.59 -18.24
CA VAL A 250 -7.47 -1.15 -18.52
C VAL A 250 -7.52 -2.63 -18.16
N GLU A 251 -6.48 -3.40 -18.52
CA GLU A 251 -6.46 -4.84 -18.30
C GLU A 251 -6.38 -5.19 -16.81
N VAL A 252 -5.56 -4.47 -16.04
CA VAL A 252 -5.46 -4.63 -14.58
C VAL A 252 -6.80 -4.32 -13.93
N ALA A 253 -7.41 -3.19 -14.25
CA ALA A 253 -8.71 -2.79 -13.66
C ALA A 253 -9.81 -3.81 -13.95
N LEU A 254 -9.91 -4.31 -15.19
CA LEU A 254 -10.89 -5.35 -15.55
C LEU A 254 -10.64 -6.67 -14.82
N LYS A 255 -9.39 -7.11 -14.71
CA LYS A 255 -9.04 -8.38 -14.07
C LYS A 255 -9.13 -8.29 -12.55
N GLU A 256 -8.81 -7.16 -11.94
CA GLU A 256 -9.06 -6.91 -10.53
C GLU A 256 -10.57 -6.99 -10.23
N ARG A 257 -11.40 -6.32 -11.03
CA ARG A 257 -12.86 -6.39 -10.90
C ARG A 257 -13.37 -7.83 -11.02
N PHE A 258 -12.90 -8.59 -12.01
CA PHE A 258 -13.25 -10.01 -12.16
C PHE A 258 -12.80 -10.84 -10.95
N LEU A 259 -11.58 -10.64 -10.46
CA LEU A 259 -11.09 -11.39 -9.31
C LEU A 259 -11.95 -11.11 -8.06
N THR A 260 -12.22 -9.84 -7.79
CA THR A 260 -12.97 -9.39 -6.61
C THR A 260 -14.46 -9.72 -6.70
N ARG A 261 -15.13 -9.44 -7.83
CA ARG A 261 -16.58 -9.62 -7.98
C ARG A 261 -16.99 -11.04 -8.38
N ASP A 262 -16.14 -11.80 -9.05
CA ASP A 262 -16.49 -13.15 -9.55
C ASP A 262 -15.67 -14.26 -8.91
N PHE A 263 -14.34 -14.23 -9.07
CA PHE A 263 -13.48 -15.36 -8.67
C PHE A 263 -13.55 -15.63 -7.16
N TRP A 264 -13.25 -14.62 -6.34
CA TRP A 264 -13.25 -14.77 -4.88
C TRP A 264 -14.66 -15.04 -4.34
N ASN A 265 -15.70 -14.44 -4.93
CA ASN A 265 -17.08 -14.71 -4.56
C ASN A 265 -17.45 -16.18 -4.85
N LYS A 266 -17.07 -16.73 -6.00
CA LYS A 266 -17.28 -18.16 -6.32
C LYS A 266 -16.50 -19.08 -5.39
N VAL A 267 -15.27 -18.70 -5.00
CA VAL A 267 -14.49 -19.43 -3.99
C VAL A 267 -15.24 -19.47 -2.66
N MET A 268 -15.65 -18.30 -2.17
CA MET A 268 -16.30 -18.17 -0.87
C MET A 268 -17.71 -18.76 -0.84
N ALA A 269 -18.44 -18.78 -1.96
CA ALA A 269 -19.76 -19.39 -2.08
C ALA A 269 -19.77 -20.90 -1.77
N GLN A 270 -18.66 -21.62 -2.00
CA GLN A 270 -18.55 -23.04 -1.63
C GLN A 270 -18.71 -23.27 -0.12
N SER A 271 -18.44 -22.26 0.71
CA SER A 271 -18.64 -22.36 2.16
C SER A 271 -20.10 -22.61 2.54
N ASN A 272 -21.07 -22.30 1.68
CA ASN A 272 -22.50 -22.56 1.93
C ASN A 272 -22.89 -24.03 1.75
N SER A 273 -22.07 -24.84 1.08
CA SER A 273 -22.38 -26.24 0.77
C SER A 273 -21.30 -27.22 1.20
N ARG A 274 -20.06 -26.77 1.42
CA ARG A 274 -18.91 -27.63 1.70
C ARG A 274 -18.16 -27.22 2.97
N PRO A 275 -17.76 -28.17 3.83
CA PRO A 275 -16.98 -27.89 5.03
C PRO A 275 -15.53 -27.45 4.75
N ARG A 276 -15.03 -27.70 3.54
CA ARG A 276 -13.70 -27.29 3.05
C ARG A 276 -13.78 -26.91 1.55
N PRO A 277 -12.92 -25.99 1.08
CA PRO A 277 -12.81 -25.64 -0.33
C PRO A 277 -12.27 -26.82 -1.13
N THR A 278 -12.79 -27.03 -2.34
CA THR A 278 -12.23 -28.03 -3.26
C THR A 278 -11.26 -27.43 -4.27
N ILE A 279 -11.38 -26.13 -4.49
CA ILE A 279 -10.41 -25.35 -5.27
C ILE A 279 -9.33 -24.82 -4.34
N ARG A 280 -8.13 -24.66 -4.90
CA ARG A 280 -6.98 -24.04 -4.25
C ARG A 280 -6.78 -22.68 -4.91
N PRO A 281 -7.24 -21.58 -4.30
CA PRO A 281 -7.40 -20.31 -5.01
C PRO A 281 -6.14 -19.83 -5.71
N TYR A 282 -4.96 -19.93 -5.10
CA TYR A 282 -3.71 -19.46 -5.69
C TYR A 282 -3.14 -20.44 -6.71
N ARG A 283 -3.24 -21.75 -6.47
CA ARG A 283 -2.83 -22.76 -7.45
C ARG A 283 -3.68 -22.72 -8.71
N ASP A 284 -4.99 -22.58 -8.56
CA ASP A 284 -5.95 -22.64 -9.65
C ASP A 284 -6.19 -21.24 -10.27
N LEU A 285 -5.55 -20.19 -9.74
CA LEU A 285 -5.78 -18.79 -10.12
C LEU A 285 -5.54 -18.53 -11.61
N GLY A 286 -4.37 -18.93 -12.11
CA GLY A 286 -4.03 -18.73 -13.51
C GLY A 286 -5.03 -19.40 -14.46
N LEU A 287 -5.49 -20.61 -14.10
CA LEU A 287 -6.52 -21.31 -14.86
C LEU A 287 -7.88 -20.62 -14.72
N GLY A 288 -8.21 -20.13 -13.53
CA GLY A 288 -9.45 -19.40 -13.22
C GLY A 288 -9.57 -18.09 -13.99
N VAL A 289 -8.47 -17.34 -14.12
CA VAL A 289 -8.42 -16.13 -14.97
C VAL A 289 -8.56 -16.53 -16.44
N MET A 290 -7.75 -17.48 -16.91
CA MET A 290 -7.77 -17.89 -18.32
C MET A 290 -9.12 -18.46 -18.78
N ALA A 291 -9.81 -19.22 -17.94
CA ALA A 291 -11.09 -19.83 -18.28
C ALA A 291 -12.30 -18.94 -17.97
N GLY A 292 -12.20 -18.13 -16.90
CA GLY A 292 -13.32 -17.39 -16.33
C GLY A 292 -13.39 -15.93 -16.75
N PHE A 293 -12.27 -15.28 -17.04
CA PHE A 293 -12.26 -13.91 -17.54
C PHE A 293 -12.58 -13.91 -19.03
N ARG A 294 -13.73 -13.36 -19.40
CA ARG A 294 -14.11 -13.13 -20.79
C ARG A 294 -14.53 -11.69 -20.96
N ARG A 295 -13.95 -11.00 -21.95
CA ARG A 295 -14.52 -9.72 -22.38
C ARG A 295 -15.79 -9.99 -23.19
N PRO A 296 -16.82 -9.16 -23.03
CA PRO A 296 -17.95 -9.16 -23.95
C PRO A 296 -17.44 -9.01 -25.38
N SER A 297 -17.90 -9.89 -26.29
CA SER A 297 -17.50 -9.87 -27.71
C SER A 297 -17.86 -8.58 -28.43
N GLU A 298 -18.77 -7.80 -27.84
CA GLU A 298 -19.29 -6.53 -28.35
C GLU A 298 -18.33 -5.37 -28.09
N TRP A 299 -17.34 -5.54 -27.20
CA TRP A 299 -16.38 -4.50 -26.85
C TRP A 299 -15.22 -4.47 -27.84
N THR A 300 -15.29 -3.56 -28.80
CA THR A 300 -14.11 -3.15 -29.59
C THR A 300 -13.24 -2.19 -28.78
N GLU A 301 -13.89 -1.33 -27.96
CA GLU A 301 -13.29 -0.49 -26.93
C GLU A 301 -14.05 -0.73 -25.61
N VAL A 302 -13.36 -0.64 -24.47
CA VAL A 302 -14.00 -0.87 -23.16
C VAL A 302 -14.79 0.38 -22.74
N PRO A 303 -16.12 0.27 -22.51
CA PRO A 303 -16.91 1.43 -22.10
C PRO A 303 -16.45 2.00 -20.75
N MET A 304 -16.22 3.31 -20.66
CA MET A 304 -15.75 3.92 -19.40
C MET A 304 -16.76 3.81 -18.25
N SER A 305 -18.04 3.57 -18.55
CA SER A 305 -19.07 3.26 -17.54
C SER A 305 -18.75 2.00 -16.72
N VAL A 306 -17.90 1.11 -17.23
CA VAL A 306 -17.38 -0.05 -16.49
C VAL A 306 -16.57 0.38 -15.27
N PHE A 307 -15.98 1.58 -15.28
CA PHE A 307 -15.16 2.11 -14.20
C PHE A 307 -15.88 3.20 -13.39
N ALA A 308 -17.17 3.44 -13.64
CA ALA A 308 -17.93 4.50 -12.97
C ALA A 308 -18.35 4.17 -11.52
N ASP A 309 -18.24 2.90 -11.11
CA ASP A 309 -18.57 2.44 -9.74
C ASP A 309 -17.44 2.70 -8.73
N GLU A 310 -16.29 3.22 -9.16
CA GLU A 310 -15.13 3.47 -8.29
C GLU A 310 -15.38 4.75 -7.48
N ASP A 311 -15.37 4.65 -6.13
CA ASP A 311 -15.66 5.77 -5.22
C ASP A 311 -14.51 6.79 -5.26
N PRO A 312 -14.71 8.00 -5.85
CA PRO A 312 -13.61 8.93 -6.09
C PRO A 312 -13.08 9.61 -4.81
N GLY A 313 -13.78 9.46 -3.68
CA GLY A 313 -13.61 10.30 -2.49
C GLY A 313 -12.33 10.04 -1.70
N LEU A 314 -11.77 8.84 -1.77
CA LEU A 314 -10.62 8.41 -0.96
C LEU A 314 -9.54 7.64 -1.73
N GLU A 315 -9.69 7.48 -3.05
CA GLU A 315 -8.65 6.86 -3.88
C GLU A 315 -7.45 7.81 -4.04
N LEU A 316 -6.29 7.32 -3.58
CA LEU A 316 -4.98 7.98 -3.68
C LEU A 316 -4.47 8.08 -5.13
N HIS A 317 -5.09 7.32 -6.04
CA HIS A 317 -4.80 7.30 -7.46
C HIS A 317 -5.78 8.22 -8.23
N PRO A 318 -5.36 8.81 -9.37
CA PRO A 318 -6.30 9.43 -10.30
C PRO A 318 -7.22 8.36 -10.90
N SER A 319 -8.40 8.78 -11.36
CA SER A 319 -9.30 7.85 -12.06
C SER A 319 -8.60 7.25 -13.28
N LEU A 320 -9.00 6.04 -13.69
CA LEU A 320 -8.50 5.41 -14.91
C LEU A 320 -8.68 6.33 -16.13
N VAL A 321 -9.80 7.05 -16.19
CA VAL A 321 -10.10 8.05 -17.25
C VAL A 321 -9.03 9.13 -17.28
N ASP A 322 -8.68 9.71 -16.12
CA ASP A 322 -7.69 10.79 -16.04
C ASP A 322 -6.30 10.31 -16.48
N ARG A 323 -5.92 9.08 -16.09
CA ARG A 323 -4.64 8.47 -16.47
C ARG A 323 -4.56 8.21 -17.98
N LEU A 324 -5.60 7.63 -18.57
CA LEU A 324 -5.67 7.38 -20.02
C LEU A 324 -5.65 8.69 -20.83
N ASN A 325 -6.38 9.71 -20.38
CA ASN A 325 -6.38 11.03 -21.00
C ASN A 325 -4.99 11.68 -20.93
N ALA A 326 -4.30 11.58 -19.79
CA ALA A 326 -2.95 12.10 -19.64
C ALA A 326 -1.92 11.38 -20.52
N LEU A 327 -2.10 10.09 -20.76
CA LEU A 327 -1.31 9.28 -21.70
C LEU A 327 -1.65 9.55 -23.17
N GLY A 328 -2.79 10.18 -23.44
CA GLY A 328 -3.30 10.40 -24.80
C GLY A 328 -3.74 9.11 -25.49
N THR A 329 -4.17 8.10 -24.72
CA THR A 329 -4.54 6.77 -25.24
C THR A 329 -5.99 6.45 -24.92
N GLY A 330 -6.69 5.79 -25.85
CA GLY A 330 -8.04 5.24 -25.61
C GLY A 330 -8.02 3.91 -24.84
N PRO A 331 -9.18 3.41 -24.38
CA PRO A 331 -9.30 2.14 -23.67
C PRO A 331 -9.23 0.95 -24.63
N VAL A 332 -8.08 0.79 -25.28
CA VAL A 332 -7.82 -0.30 -26.22
C VAL A 332 -7.40 -1.54 -25.42
N GLY A 333 -8.10 -2.64 -25.63
CA GLY A 333 -7.77 -3.92 -24.98
C GLY A 333 -6.57 -4.62 -25.63
N PRO A 334 -5.89 -5.55 -24.93
CA PRO A 334 -4.66 -6.17 -25.40
C PRO A 334 -4.67 -6.78 -26.77
N ARG A 335 -3.54 -6.59 -27.45
CA ARG A 335 -3.17 -7.29 -28.68
C ARG A 335 -2.69 -8.72 -28.35
N GLY A 336 -3.64 -9.62 -28.05
CA GLY A 336 -3.45 -11.07 -28.24
C GLY A 336 -2.83 -11.90 -27.10
N ASP A 337 -2.64 -13.17 -27.44
CA ASP A 337 -2.51 -14.37 -26.59
C ASP A 337 -1.08 -14.56 -26.03
N GLU A 338 -0.58 -13.57 -25.29
CA GLU A 338 0.71 -13.68 -24.61
C GLU A 338 0.63 -14.61 -23.39
N LYS A 339 1.74 -15.33 -23.12
CA LYS A 339 1.89 -16.06 -21.86
C LYS A 339 1.82 -15.08 -20.70
N SER A 340 1.23 -15.52 -19.59
CA SER A 340 1.20 -14.68 -18.39
C SER A 340 2.60 -14.45 -17.82
N ALA A 341 2.80 -13.30 -17.19
CA ALA A 341 4.06 -12.95 -16.55
C ALA A 341 4.50 -14.00 -15.51
N ALA A 342 3.55 -14.62 -14.82
CA ALA A 342 3.76 -15.75 -13.92
C ALA A 342 4.44 -16.93 -14.64
N GLN A 343 3.94 -17.32 -15.80
CA GLN A 343 4.51 -18.41 -16.60
C GLN A 343 5.87 -18.05 -17.20
N ARG A 344 6.12 -16.78 -17.49
CA ARG A 344 7.40 -16.33 -18.04
C ARG A 344 8.50 -16.24 -17.00
N TYR A 345 8.20 -15.62 -15.86
CA TYR A 345 9.20 -15.18 -14.89
C TYR A 345 9.27 -16.05 -13.64
N LEU A 346 8.17 -16.74 -13.28
CA LEU A 346 8.06 -17.46 -12.02
C LEU A 346 7.76 -18.95 -12.17
N MET A 347 7.68 -19.50 -13.39
CA MET A 347 7.23 -20.89 -13.65
C MET A 347 7.82 -21.94 -12.70
N PRO A 348 9.15 -22.01 -12.45
CA PRO A 348 9.71 -23.03 -11.56
C PRO A 348 9.27 -22.87 -10.10
N LEU A 349 8.90 -21.65 -9.71
CA LEU A 349 8.52 -21.27 -8.35
C LEU A 349 7.01 -21.36 -8.11
N LEU A 350 6.19 -21.31 -9.16
CA LEU A 350 4.73 -21.27 -9.05
C LEU A 350 4.14 -22.36 -8.13
N PRO A 351 4.56 -23.65 -8.21
CA PRO A 351 4.00 -24.68 -7.32
C PRO A 351 4.26 -24.38 -5.84
N ARG A 352 5.45 -23.88 -5.51
CA ARG A 352 5.84 -23.54 -4.13
C ARG A 352 5.11 -22.29 -3.66
N LEU A 353 5.11 -21.23 -4.48
CA LEU A 353 4.44 -19.97 -4.16
C LEU A 353 2.94 -20.20 -3.93
N ALA A 354 2.27 -20.87 -4.87
CA ALA A 354 0.85 -21.19 -4.77
C ALA A 354 0.54 -21.99 -3.50
N TRP A 355 1.31 -23.04 -3.20
CA TRP A 355 1.10 -23.83 -1.99
C TRP A 355 1.21 -23.00 -0.71
N THR A 356 2.20 -22.11 -0.62
CA THR A 356 2.39 -21.24 0.54
C THR A 356 1.21 -20.27 0.69
N PHE A 357 0.78 -19.62 -0.39
CA PHE A 357 -0.35 -18.68 -0.34
C PHE A 357 -1.69 -19.36 -0.09
N ASP A 358 -1.96 -20.54 -0.67
CA ASP A 358 -3.16 -21.32 -0.37
C ASP A 358 -3.24 -21.71 1.10
N ARG A 359 -2.11 -22.08 1.70
CA ARG A 359 -2.04 -22.41 3.13
C ARG A 359 -2.27 -21.18 4.00
N ALA A 360 -1.65 -20.04 3.66
CA ALA A 360 -1.84 -18.79 4.38
C ALA A 360 -3.29 -18.30 4.31
N TRP A 361 -3.88 -18.33 3.12
CA TRP A 361 -5.29 -18.01 2.89
C TRP A 361 -6.22 -18.92 3.71
N TRP A 362 -6.03 -20.24 3.65
CA TRP A 362 -6.86 -21.14 4.43
C TRP A 362 -6.72 -20.92 5.94
N ALA A 363 -5.51 -20.63 6.42
CA ALA A 363 -5.29 -20.32 7.83
C ALA A 363 -6.08 -19.09 8.30
N GLY A 364 -6.14 -18.04 7.47
CA GLY A 364 -6.92 -16.83 7.73
C GLY A 364 -8.43 -17.02 7.56
N THR A 365 -8.86 -17.77 6.56
CA THR A 365 -10.28 -17.87 6.16
C THR A 365 -11.03 -19.05 6.80
N ARG A 366 -10.36 -20.07 7.34
CA ARG A 366 -11.02 -21.29 7.87
C ARG A 366 -12.11 -21.01 8.91
N ASN A 367 -11.95 -19.98 9.74
CA ASN A 367 -12.92 -19.66 10.80
C ASN A 367 -14.20 -19.05 10.21
N THR A 368 -14.06 -18.05 9.34
CA THR A 368 -15.19 -17.44 8.63
C THR A 368 -15.89 -18.46 7.74
N TRP A 369 -15.12 -19.32 7.05
CA TRP A 369 -15.63 -20.43 6.26
C TRP A 369 -16.52 -21.37 7.08
N ARG A 370 -16.02 -21.86 8.22
CA ARG A 370 -16.75 -22.78 9.10
C ARG A 370 -18.02 -22.14 9.65
N SER A 371 -17.98 -20.86 9.99
CA SER A 371 -19.15 -20.12 10.47
C SER A 371 -20.22 -20.00 9.37
N SER A 372 -19.84 -19.69 8.13
CA SER A 372 -20.76 -19.66 6.99
C SER A 372 -21.36 -21.04 6.70
N TYR A 373 -20.55 -22.10 6.74
CA TYR A 373 -21.05 -23.47 6.56
C TYR A 373 -22.05 -23.90 7.64
N LYS A 374 -21.77 -23.59 8.92
CA LYS A 374 -22.70 -23.86 10.03
C LYS A 374 -24.02 -23.11 9.84
N ARG A 375 -23.98 -21.81 9.47
CA ARG A 375 -25.18 -21.00 9.21
C ARG A 375 -26.01 -21.58 8.06
N ALA A 376 -25.37 -21.96 6.95
CA ALA A 376 -26.06 -22.54 5.81
C ALA A 376 -26.71 -23.90 6.15
N ARG A 377 -26.02 -24.74 6.93
CA ARG A 377 -26.58 -26.02 7.41
C ARG A 377 -27.78 -25.82 8.33
N ASN A 378 -27.71 -24.87 9.26
CA ASN A 378 -28.81 -24.58 10.18
C ASN A 378 -30.02 -24.01 9.43
N LYS A 379 -29.80 -23.15 8.41
CA LYS A 379 -30.88 -22.64 7.55
C LYS A 379 -31.59 -23.76 6.78
N LYS A 380 -30.82 -24.74 6.26
CA LYS A 380 -31.39 -25.93 5.62
C LYS A 380 -32.14 -26.84 6.58
N ALA A 381 -31.67 -26.97 7.82
CA ALA A 381 -32.37 -27.75 8.84
C ALA A 381 -33.66 -27.07 9.34
N ALA A 382 -33.72 -25.74 9.32
CA ALA A 382 -34.89 -24.96 9.72
C ALA A 382 -35.98 -24.86 8.63
N ASN A 383 -35.59 -24.94 7.35
CA ASN A 383 -36.50 -25.09 6.21
C ASN A 383 -36.20 -26.41 5.48
N PRO A 384 -36.60 -27.56 6.03
CA PRO A 384 -36.68 -28.78 5.23
C PRO A 384 -37.73 -28.50 4.15
N VAL A 385 -37.29 -28.39 2.90
CA VAL A 385 -38.21 -28.36 1.76
C VAL A 385 -38.78 -29.78 1.66
N ASP A 386 -40.11 -29.91 1.81
CA ASP A 386 -40.88 -31.14 1.60
C ASP A 386 -40.68 -31.71 0.18
#